data_AF-A0A6B3HA01-F1
#
_entry.id   AF-A0A6B3HA01-F1
#
_cell.length_a   1.000
_cell.length_b   1.000
_cell.length_c   1.000
_cell.angle_alpha   90.00
_cell.angle_beta   90.00
_cell.angle_gamma   90.00
#
_symmetry.space_group_name_H-M   'P 1'
#
loop_
_entity.id
_entity.type
_entity.pdbx_description
1 polymer ?
#
loop_
_entity_poly.entity_id
_entity_poly.type
_entity_poly.pdbx_seq_one_letter_code
_entity_poly.pdbx_strand_id
1 'polypeptide(L)'
;NDDLAEPGPGPAPTATGDPAGDGAGKPSPDAGRSTGTDPDDDGEDGTGGTDEDPGAGPSPSAASRPPSAGSWIAQLFSEPVSTGTATRDRRLAAVRAEVPEARYLRSDDYASLRPGYWVFYVPGPFEDGRAALRFCAEKGRTSGNECVGRYLSDDRGDADAICHPPAGSAKGRCTRS
;
A
#
# COMPACT_ATOMS: atom_id res chain seq x y z
N ASN A 1 -53.67 32.40 -8.42
CA ASN A 1 -53.42 31.18 -9.19
C ASN A 1 -52.32 30.40 -8.50
N ASP A 2 -52.73 29.39 -7.73
CA ASP A 2 -52.09 28.07 -7.72
C ASP A 2 -51.45 27.72 -9.06
N ASP A 3 -50.26 27.11 -9.06
CA ASP A 3 -50.15 25.69 -9.38
C ASP A 3 -48.73 25.16 -9.07
N LEU A 4 -48.72 23.93 -8.58
CA LEU A 4 -47.59 23.12 -8.12
C LEU A 4 -46.69 22.65 -9.29
N ALA A 5 -45.42 22.36 -9.01
CA ALA A 5 -44.79 21.07 -9.35
C ALA A 5 -43.26 21.08 -9.18
N GLU A 6 -42.77 20.38 -8.15
CA GLU A 6 -41.49 19.67 -8.24
C GLU A 6 -41.66 18.42 -9.12
N PRO A 7 -40.67 18.07 -9.96
CA PRO A 7 -40.47 16.70 -10.40
C PRO A 7 -39.38 16.01 -9.56
N GLY A 8 -39.75 14.87 -8.98
CA GLY A 8 -38.96 14.08 -8.03
C GLY A 8 -37.89 13.15 -8.63
N PRO A 9 -37.45 12.14 -7.85
CA PRO A 9 -36.22 11.38 -8.07
C PRO A 9 -36.34 10.34 -9.20
N GLY A 10 -35.29 10.23 -10.00
CA GLY A 10 -35.19 9.24 -11.08
C GLY A 10 -35.07 7.80 -10.55
N PRO A 11 -35.72 6.81 -11.20
CA PRO A 11 -35.71 5.41 -10.78
C PRO A 11 -34.41 4.67 -11.15
N ALA A 12 -33.97 3.79 -10.26
CA ALA A 12 -33.01 2.73 -10.56
C ALA A 12 -33.72 1.56 -11.29
N PRO A 13 -33.06 0.91 -12.26
CA PRO A 13 -33.47 -0.42 -12.69
C PRO A 13 -32.65 -1.54 -12.03
N THR A 14 -33.40 -2.60 -11.77
CA THR A 14 -33.20 -3.79 -10.94
C THR A 14 -32.32 -4.86 -11.59
N ALA A 15 -31.72 -5.69 -10.75
CA ALA A 15 -31.13 -6.99 -11.08
C ALA A 15 -32.17 -7.99 -11.64
N THR A 16 -31.76 -8.84 -12.58
CA THR A 16 -32.30 -10.16 -12.98
C THR A 16 -31.35 -10.71 -14.06
N GLY A 17 -30.79 -11.93 -14.08
CA GLY A 17 -30.85 -13.09 -13.21
C GLY A 17 -29.95 -14.20 -13.82
N ASP A 18 -29.46 -15.11 -12.98
CA ASP A 18 -28.93 -16.43 -13.37
C ASP A 18 -30.09 -17.35 -13.84
N PRO A 19 -29.83 -18.35 -14.70
CA PRO A 19 -29.62 -19.69 -14.13
C PRO A 19 -28.61 -20.61 -14.86
N ALA A 20 -27.95 -21.42 -14.03
CA ALA A 20 -27.69 -22.87 -14.11
C ALA A 20 -27.18 -23.51 -15.42
N GLY A 21 -26.05 -24.20 -15.28
CA GLY A 21 -25.57 -25.25 -16.18
C GLY A 21 -24.66 -26.22 -15.43
N ASP A 22 -25.27 -27.19 -14.74
CA ASP A 22 -24.67 -28.38 -14.15
C ASP A 22 -23.89 -29.21 -15.17
N GLY A 23 -22.72 -29.72 -14.77
CA GLY A 23 -21.91 -30.63 -15.57
C GLY A 23 -20.90 -31.38 -14.72
N ALA A 24 -21.34 -32.53 -14.23
CA ALA A 24 -20.67 -33.42 -13.29
C ALA A 24 -19.30 -33.96 -13.75
N GLY A 25 -18.41 -34.20 -12.78
CA GLY A 25 -17.19 -34.99 -12.94
C GLY A 25 -16.53 -35.29 -11.59
N LYS A 26 -17.04 -36.31 -10.88
CA LYS A 26 -16.41 -36.91 -9.68
C LYS A 26 -15.49 -38.09 -10.07
N PRO A 27 -14.60 -38.56 -9.16
CA PRO A 27 -13.21 -38.93 -9.48
C PRO A 27 -12.86 -40.45 -9.37
N SER A 28 -11.56 -40.73 -9.60
CA SER A 28 -10.73 -41.88 -9.13
C SER A 28 -10.79 -43.21 -9.92
N PRO A 29 -9.83 -44.18 -9.79
CA PRO A 29 -8.59 -44.23 -8.96
C PRO A 29 -7.34 -44.91 -9.61
N ASP A 30 -6.29 -45.04 -8.79
CA ASP A 30 -5.26 -46.11 -8.70
C ASP A 30 -4.06 -46.19 -9.69
N ALA A 31 -2.84 -46.13 -9.12
CA ALA A 31 -1.95 -47.28 -8.89
C ALA A 31 -0.46 -46.87 -8.91
N GLY A 32 0.32 -47.31 -7.91
CA GLY A 32 1.79 -47.30 -8.04
C GLY A 32 2.60 -47.23 -6.75
N ARG A 33 2.39 -48.16 -5.82
CA ARG A 33 3.31 -48.44 -4.72
C ARG A 33 4.36 -49.44 -5.22
N SER A 34 5.64 -49.07 -5.19
CA SER A 34 6.74 -50.04 -5.28
C SER A 34 7.83 -49.71 -4.27
N THR A 35 8.04 -50.69 -3.40
CA THR A 35 9.12 -50.88 -2.43
C THR A 35 10.45 -51.16 -3.14
N GLY A 36 11.56 -50.69 -2.58
CA GLY A 36 12.90 -51.10 -2.97
C GLY A 36 13.92 -50.72 -1.91
N THR A 37 14.53 -51.73 -1.31
CA THR A 37 15.44 -51.74 -0.16
C THR A 37 16.85 -51.22 -0.51
N ASP A 38 17.50 -50.66 0.51
CA ASP A 38 18.93 -50.32 0.65
C ASP A 38 19.91 -51.39 0.13
N PRO A 39 21.13 -50.96 -0.27
CA PRO A 39 22.29 -51.41 0.50
C PRO A 39 23.35 -50.33 0.78
N ASP A 40 23.96 -50.46 1.96
CA ASP A 40 25.18 -49.82 2.45
C ASP A 40 26.38 -49.94 1.48
N ASP A 41 27.18 -48.87 1.38
CA ASP A 41 28.61 -48.94 1.03
C ASP A 41 29.38 -47.93 1.89
N ASP A 42 30.17 -48.48 2.81
CA ASP A 42 31.13 -47.80 3.68
C ASP A 42 32.37 -47.41 2.86
N GLY A 43 32.76 -46.15 2.90
CA GLY A 43 33.94 -45.63 2.19
C GLY A 43 34.48 -44.36 2.85
N GLU A 44 35.49 -44.55 3.70
CA GLU A 44 36.17 -43.56 4.53
C GLU A 44 36.95 -42.47 3.76
N ASP A 45 37.07 -41.32 4.43
CA ASP A 45 38.12 -40.29 4.39
C ASP A 45 38.40 -39.46 3.11
N GLY A 46 38.10 -38.15 3.21
CA GLY A 46 38.49 -37.14 2.23
C GLY A 46 38.23 -35.71 2.72
N THR A 47 39.20 -35.14 3.41
CA THR A 47 39.23 -33.75 3.89
C THR A 47 39.25 -32.73 2.74
N GLY A 48 38.39 -31.70 2.78
CA GLY A 48 38.72 -30.36 2.24
C GLY A 48 37.67 -29.65 1.38
N GLY A 49 37.12 -28.56 1.93
CA GLY A 49 36.65 -27.30 1.28
C GLY A 49 35.72 -27.42 0.06
N THR A 50 34.52 -26.85 0.03
CA THR A 50 34.13 -25.51 0.47
C THR A 50 32.61 -25.56 0.63
N ASP A 51 32.08 -25.20 1.80
CA ASP A 51 30.65 -24.94 1.97
C ASP A 51 30.25 -23.82 1.00
N GLU A 52 29.61 -24.21 -0.10
CA GLU A 52 28.76 -23.33 -0.88
C GLU A 52 27.59 -22.89 -0.01
N ASP A 53 27.76 -21.76 0.68
CA ASP A 53 26.70 -21.03 1.34
C ASP A 53 25.62 -20.63 0.30
N PRO A 54 24.41 -21.22 0.32
CA PRO A 54 23.30 -20.75 -0.48
C PRO A 54 22.46 -19.85 0.45
N GLY A 55 22.98 -18.68 0.80
CA GLY A 55 22.43 -17.92 1.92
C GLY A 55 22.30 -16.41 1.75
N ALA A 56 22.63 -15.82 0.60
CA ALA A 56 22.35 -14.40 0.37
C ALA A 56 20.89 -14.19 -0.09
N GLY A 57 19.93 -14.57 0.75
CA GLY A 57 18.57 -14.03 0.66
C GLY A 57 18.63 -12.49 0.76
N PRO A 58 17.77 -11.75 0.06
CA PRO A 58 17.75 -10.30 0.19
C PRO A 58 17.56 -9.94 1.66
N SER A 59 18.57 -9.29 2.23
CA SER A 59 18.54 -8.75 3.59
C SER A 59 17.21 -8.04 3.79
N PRO A 60 16.43 -8.32 4.85
CA PRO A 60 15.19 -7.61 5.10
C PRO A 60 15.55 -6.14 5.19
N SER A 61 15.16 -5.39 4.14
CA SER A 61 15.33 -3.95 4.05
C SER A 61 15.05 -3.37 5.41
N ALA A 62 16.09 -2.80 6.05
CA ALA A 62 16.00 -2.20 7.37
C ALA A 62 14.68 -1.45 7.46
N ALA A 63 13.75 -1.99 8.26
CA ALA A 63 12.44 -1.40 8.46
C ALA A 63 12.70 -0.04 9.08
N SER A 64 12.82 0.97 8.22
CA SER A 64 13.12 2.32 8.64
C SER A 64 11.95 2.71 9.52
N ARG A 65 12.26 2.99 10.78
CA ARG A 65 11.28 3.35 11.81
C ARG A 65 10.25 4.31 11.21
N PRO A 66 8.95 4.10 11.44
CA PRO A 66 7.94 5.04 10.99
C PRO A 66 8.33 6.47 11.43
N PRO A 67 8.04 7.49 10.62
CA PRO A 67 8.38 8.87 10.94
C PRO A 67 7.88 9.18 12.34
N SER A 68 8.71 9.84 13.14
CA SER A 68 8.22 10.29 14.44
C SER A 68 7.08 11.27 14.22
N ALA A 69 6.05 11.22 15.07
CA ALA A 69 5.05 12.28 15.11
C ALA A 69 5.75 13.64 15.14
N GLY A 70 5.24 14.59 14.38
CA GLY A 70 5.81 15.93 14.27
C GLY A 70 6.42 16.29 12.92
N SER A 71 6.20 15.51 11.85
CA SER A 71 6.84 15.72 10.55
C SER A 71 5.87 15.87 9.38
N TRP A 72 6.25 16.67 8.38
CA TRP A 72 5.60 16.69 7.07
C TRP A 72 6.07 15.52 6.20
N ILE A 73 5.14 14.92 5.47
CA ILE A 73 5.37 13.88 4.47
C ILE A 73 4.77 14.29 3.13
N ALA A 74 5.28 13.70 2.04
CA ALA A 74 4.58 13.68 0.76
C ALA A 74 3.75 12.39 0.70
N GLN A 75 2.43 12.47 0.92
CA GLN A 75 1.52 11.35 0.80
C GLN A 75 1.18 11.14 -0.67
N LEU A 76 1.48 9.94 -1.18
CA LEU A 76 1.32 9.55 -2.58
C LEU A 76 0.01 8.81 -2.84
N PHE A 77 -0.38 7.94 -1.91
CA PHE A 77 -1.55 7.09 -2.07
C PHE A 77 -2.07 6.59 -0.72
N SER A 78 -3.30 6.10 -0.67
CA SER A 78 -3.85 5.41 0.50
C SER A 78 -4.70 4.22 0.08
N GLU A 79 -4.43 3.08 0.70
CA GLU A 79 -5.12 1.82 0.43
C GLU A 79 -5.85 1.37 1.71
N PRO A 80 -7.13 1.00 1.66
CA PRO A 80 -7.82 0.46 2.83
C PRO A 80 -7.11 -0.77 3.40
N VAL A 81 -7.07 -0.90 4.72
CA VAL A 81 -6.47 -2.10 5.35
C VAL A 81 -7.25 -3.37 4.99
N SER A 82 -8.55 -3.25 4.72
CA SER A 82 -9.43 -4.35 4.33
C SER A 82 -9.03 -5.04 3.01
N THR A 83 -8.23 -4.40 2.14
CA THR A 83 -7.75 -5.04 0.90
C THR A 83 -6.62 -6.04 1.13
N GLY A 84 -6.10 -6.13 2.35
CA GLY A 84 -5.04 -7.05 2.73
C GLY A 84 -3.61 -6.61 2.36
N THR A 85 -2.63 -7.28 2.96
CA THR A 85 -1.19 -6.97 2.83
C THR A 85 -0.64 -7.27 1.44
N ALA A 86 -1.14 -8.31 0.76
CA ALA A 86 -0.74 -8.61 -0.62
C ALA A 86 -1.06 -7.45 -1.58
N THR A 87 -2.24 -6.83 -1.42
CA THR A 87 -2.62 -5.63 -2.19
C THR A 87 -1.72 -4.46 -1.81
N ARG A 88 -1.48 -4.22 -0.52
CA ARG A 88 -0.55 -3.18 -0.04
C ARG A 88 0.83 -3.33 -0.69
N ASP A 89 1.39 -4.53 -0.72
CA ASP A 89 2.75 -4.78 -1.24
C ASP A 89 2.82 -4.59 -2.75
N ARG A 90 1.82 -5.07 -3.48
CA ARG A 90 1.69 -4.80 -4.92
C ARG A 90 1.61 -3.30 -5.20
N ARG A 91 0.81 -2.56 -4.42
CA ARG A 91 0.68 -1.11 -4.55
C ARG A 91 1.98 -0.39 -4.20
N LEU A 92 2.68 -0.80 -3.15
CA LEU A 92 3.98 -0.25 -2.80
C LEU A 92 4.98 -0.43 -3.95
N ALA A 93 5.04 -1.64 -4.53
CA ALA A 93 5.93 -1.93 -5.65
C ALA A 93 5.62 -1.06 -6.86
N ALA A 94 4.34 -0.89 -7.20
CA ALA A 94 3.91 0.01 -8.28
C ALA A 94 4.30 1.46 -8.01
N VAL A 95 4.09 1.96 -6.78
CA VAL A 95 4.52 3.32 -6.40
C VAL A 95 6.04 3.47 -6.45
N ARG A 96 6.80 2.45 -6.00
CA ARG A 96 8.27 2.46 -5.99
C ARG A 96 8.90 2.41 -7.37
N ALA A 97 8.19 1.90 -8.38
CA ALA A 97 8.63 1.97 -9.77
C ALA A 97 8.80 3.43 -10.25
N GLU A 98 8.03 4.35 -9.68
CA GLU A 98 8.08 5.78 -10.02
C GLU A 98 8.78 6.62 -8.93
N VAL A 99 8.64 6.22 -7.66
CA VAL A 99 9.17 6.92 -6.49
C VAL A 99 9.92 5.92 -5.59
N PRO A 100 11.19 5.61 -5.87
CA PRO A 100 11.94 4.56 -5.18
C PRO A 100 12.02 4.74 -3.65
N GLU A 101 12.09 5.99 -3.18
CA GLU A 101 12.09 6.34 -1.76
C GLU A 101 10.75 6.11 -1.02
N ALA A 102 9.68 5.69 -1.72
CA ALA A 102 8.38 5.48 -1.11
C ALA A 102 8.38 4.40 -0.02
N ARG A 103 7.64 4.69 1.06
CA ARG A 103 7.41 3.82 2.22
C ARG A 103 5.91 3.73 2.48
N TYR A 104 5.52 2.90 3.44
CA TYR A 104 4.15 2.87 3.96
C TYR A 104 4.12 2.95 5.48
N LEU A 105 3.02 3.44 6.03
CA LEU A 105 2.71 3.45 7.45
C LEU A 105 1.24 3.04 7.66
N ARG A 106 0.87 2.72 8.91
CA ARG A 106 -0.51 2.54 9.31
C ARG A 106 -1.10 3.86 9.75
N SER A 107 -2.27 4.20 9.22
CA SER A 107 -2.94 5.44 9.58
C SER A 107 -3.40 5.45 11.03
N ASP A 108 -3.65 4.29 11.62
CA ASP A 108 -4.10 4.14 13.01
C ASP A 108 -3.03 4.57 14.02
N ASP A 109 -1.77 4.66 13.59
CA ASP A 109 -0.63 5.05 14.44
C ASP A 109 -0.52 6.58 14.62
N TYR A 110 -1.36 7.39 13.96
CA TYR A 110 -1.32 8.85 14.01
C TYR A 110 -2.72 9.43 14.10
N ALA A 111 -3.00 10.23 15.13
CA ALA A 111 -4.33 10.82 15.33
C ALA A 111 -4.71 11.87 14.28
N SER A 112 -3.71 12.45 13.58
CA SER A 112 -3.94 13.36 12.45
C SER A 112 -4.45 12.65 11.18
N LEU A 113 -4.43 11.31 11.15
CA LEU A 113 -4.85 10.51 10.00
C LEU A 113 -6.24 9.91 10.19
N ARG A 114 -6.90 9.65 9.05
CA ARG A 114 -8.13 8.84 9.04
C ARG A 114 -7.75 7.37 9.28
N PRO A 115 -8.31 6.69 10.29
CA PRO A 115 -7.99 5.30 10.60
C PRO A 115 -8.43 4.32 9.50
N GLY A 116 -7.84 3.13 9.48
CA GLY A 116 -8.20 2.04 8.56
C GLY A 116 -7.48 2.04 7.20
N TYR A 117 -6.36 2.75 7.05
CA TYR A 117 -5.60 2.82 5.79
C TYR A 117 -4.11 2.50 5.97
N TRP A 118 -3.54 1.92 4.91
CA TRP A 118 -2.12 2.00 4.61
C TRP A 118 -1.86 3.29 3.85
N VAL A 119 -0.98 4.15 4.35
CA VAL A 119 -0.59 5.40 3.67
C VAL A 119 0.77 5.20 3.04
N PHE A 120 0.87 5.43 1.72
CA PHE A 120 2.12 5.40 0.97
C PHE A 120 2.68 6.80 0.88
N TYR A 121 3.94 6.98 1.25
CA TYR A 121 4.51 8.32 1.44
C TYR A 121 6.02 8.37 1.25
N VAL A 122 6.54 9.59 1.15
CA VAL A 122 7.97 9.91 1.29
C VAL A 122 8.19 10.69 2.58
N PRO A 123 9.14 10.29 3.45
CA PRO A 123 9.32 10.85 4.79
C PRO A 123 9.91 12.27 4.85
N GLY A 124 10.53 12.77 3.77
CA GLY A 124 11.29 14.02 3.81
C GLY A 124 12.78 13.81 4.12
N PRO A 125 13.51 14.90 4.45
CA PRO A 125 13.07 16.01 5.28
C PRO A 125 12.23 17.07 4.54
N PHE A 126 11.01 17.30 5.02
CA PHE A 126 10.14 18.40 4.57
C PHE A 126 9.88 19.33 5.75
N GLU A 127 10.27 20.61 5.61
CA GLU A 127 10.06 21.64 6.62
C GLU A 127 8.57 21.97 6.79
N ASP A 128 7.84 22.02 5.68
CA ASP A 128 6.43 22.34 5.63
C ASP A 128 5.71 21.56 4.52
N GLY A 129 4.39 21.76 4.41
CA GLY A 129 3.59 21.12 3.37
C GLY A 129 3.94 21.59 1.96
N ARG A 130 4.50 22.80 1.79
CA ARG A 130 4.94 23.32 0.49
C ARG A 130 6.21 22.61 0.02
N ALA A 131 7.14 22.29 0.92
CA ALA A 131 8.32 21.50 0.62
C ALA A 131 7.94 20.10 0.11
N ALA A 132 6.96 19.46 0.75
CA ALA A 132 6.41 18.20 0.26
C ALA A 132 5.75 18.35 -1.13
N LEU A 133 5.04 19.44 -1.41
CA LEU A 133 4.45 19.68 -2.74
C LEU A 133 5.49 19.96 -3.83
N ARG A 134 6.63 20.58 -3.51
CA ARG A 134 7.73 20.72 -4.48
C ARG A 134 8.25 19.35 -4.90
N PHE A 135 8.45 18.45 -3.93
CA PHE A 135 8.77 17.05 -4.23
C PHE A 135 7.69 16.37 -5.09
N CYS A 136 6.41 16.55 -4.77
CA CYS A 136 5.31 16.04 -5.59
C CYS A 136 5.42 16.51 -7.05
N ALA A 137 5.67 17.81 -7.27
CA ALA A 137 5.82 18.40 -8.60
C ALA A 137 7.05 17.88 -9.35
N GLU A 138 8.18 17.67 -8.68
CA GLU A 138 9.40 17.07 -9.27
C GLU A 138 9.14 15.64 -9.79
N LYS A 139 8.25 14.90 -9.14
CA LYS A 139 7.81 13.57 -9.59
C LYS A 139 6.64 13.61 -10.60
N GLY A 140 6.24 14.79 -11.06
CA GLY A 140 5.12 14.97 -12.00
C GLY A 140 3.72 14.75 -11.39
N ARG A 141 3.64 14.57 -10.06
CA ARG A 141 2.39 14.29 -9.33
C ARG A 141 1.77 15.59 -8.84
N THR A 142 0.97 16.22 -9.69
CA THR A 142 0.52 17.61 -9.48
C THR A 142 -0.97 17.74 -9.18
N SER A 143 -1.69 16.63 -9.05
CA SER A 143 -3.08 16.61 -8.60
C SER A 143 -3.24 16.07 -7.17
N GLY A 144 -4.32 16.48 -6.50
CA GLY A 144 -4.53 16.20 -5.07
C GLY A 144 -4.76 14.72 -4.74
N ASN A 145 -5.09 13.89 -5.72
CA ASN A 145 -5.19 12.43 -5.57
C ASN A 145 -3.87 11.70 -5.87
N GLU A 146 -2.90 12.36 -6.50
CA GLU A 146 -1.60 11.78 -6.85
C GLU A 146 -0.53 12.04 -5.79
N CYS A 147 -0.56 13.24 -5.17
CA CYS A 147 0.37 13.61 -4.12
C CYS A 147 -0.11 14.85 -3.35
N VAL A 148 0.00 14.82 -2.02
CA VAL A 148 -0.24 15.97 -1.13
C VAL A 148 0.84 16.06 -0.06
N GLY A 149 1.08 17.28 0.44
CA GLY A 149 1.83 17.46 1.68
C GLY A 149 0.91 17.19 2.86
N ARG A 150 1.33 16.35 3.81
CA ARG A 150 0.54 16.05 5.02
C ARG A 150 1.39 16.04 6.27
N TYR A 151 0.86 16.60 7.35
CA TYR A 151 1.49 16.51 8.68
C TYR A 151 1.09 15.25 9.43
N LEU A 152 2.07 14.57 10.01
CA LEU A 152 1.87 13.39 10.88
C LEU A 152 1.99 13.81 12.33
N SER A 153 0.95 13.57 13.13
CA SER A 153 0.98 13.82 14.58
C SER A 153 -0.01 12.95 15.35
N ASP A 154 0.18 12.94 16.68
CA ASP A 154 -0.72 12.31 17.64
C ASP A 154 -1.86 13.24 18.10
N ASP A 155 -2.02 14.40 17.46
CA ASP A 155 -3.09 15.35 17.75
C ASP A 155 -4.15 15.35 16.63
N ARG A 156 -5.42 15.09 17.00
CA ARG A 156 -6.54 15.14 16.05
C ARG A 156 -6.78 16.55 15.50
N GLY A 157 -6.36 17.60 16.22
CA GLY A 157 -6.42 19.00 15.77
C GLY A 157 -5.55 19.29 14.54
N ASP A 158 -4.65 18.39 14.17
CA ASP A 158 -3.82 18.51 12.97
C ASP A 158 -4.42 17.77 11.75
N ALA A 159 -5.65 17.24 11.83
CA ALA A 159 -6.24 16.42 10.76
C ALA A 159 -6.37 17.15 9.40
N ASP A 160 -6.56 18.47 9.43
CA ASP A 160 -6.64 19.36 8.27
C ASP A 160 -5.30 20.04 7.93
N ALA A 161 -4.19 19.67 8.60
CA ALA A 161 -2.82 20.04 8.22
C ALA A 161 -2.40 19.30 6.94
N ILE A 162 -3.04 19.68 5.84
CA ILE A 162 -2.91 19.12 4.50
C ILE A 162 -2.67 20.27 3.54
N CYS A 163 -1.58 20.15 2.79
CA CYS A 163 -1.20 21.07 1.73
C CYS A 163 -1.50 20.42 0.37
N HIS A 164 -2.40 21.03 -0.39
CA HIS A 164 -2.84 20.53 -1.69
C HIS A 164 -2.12 21.23 -2.84
N PRO A 165 -1.79 20.49 -3.92
CA PRO A 165 -1.17 21.05 -5.11
C PRO A 165 -2.09 22.06 -5.84
N PRO A 166 -1.54 22.86 -6.77
CA PRO A 166 -0.15 22.84 -7.25
C PRO A 166 0.81 23.59 -6.33
N ALA A 167 2.11 23.28 -6.39
CA ALA A 167 3.12 23.86 -5.48
C ALA A 167 3.21 25.40 -5.55
N GLY A 168 3.06 25.99 -6.75
CA GLY A 168 3.11 27.44 -6.95
C GLY A 168 1.90 28.21 -6.39
N SER A 169 0.78 27.53 -6.15
CA SER A 169 -0.44 28.12 -5.58
C SER A 169 -1.12 27.15 -4.62
N ALA A 170 -0.31 26.64 -3.68
CA ALA A 170 -0.73 25.63 -2.72
C ALA A 170 -1.94 26.07 -1.88
N LYS A 171 -2.82 25.11 -1.58
CA LYS A 171 -4.07 25.32 -0.83
C LYS A 171 -4.10 24.50 0.46
N GLY A 172 -4.94 24.89 1.41
CA GLY A 172 -5.08 24.22 2.71
C GLY A 172 -4.10 24.73 3.77
N ARG A 173 -3.99 24.03 4.90
CA ARG A 173 -2.99 24.35 5.93
C ARG A 173 -1.67 23.70 5.56
N CYS A 174 -0.74 24.50 5.06
CA CYS A 174 0.59 24.05 4.65
C CYS A 174 1.66 24.19 5.74
N THR A 175 1.29 24.68 6.92
CA THR A 175 2.14 24.82 8.09
C THR A 175 1.39 24.33 9.32
N ARG A 176 2.12 23.94 10.37
CA ARG A 176 1.56 23.72 11.70
C ARG A 176 1.90 24.92 12.57
N SER A 177 0.95 25.38 13.37
CA SER A 177 1.03 26.55 14.26
C SER A 177 0.69 26.15 15.67
#